data_AF-A0A267EBX7-F1
#
_entry.id   AF-A0A267EBX7-F1
#
_cell.length_a   1.000
_cell.length_b   1.000
_cell.length_c   1.000
_cell.angle_alpha   90.00
_cell.angle_beta   90.00
_cell.angle_gamma   90.00
#
_symmetry.space_group_name_H-M   'P 1'
#
loop_
_entity.id
_entity.type
_entity.pdbx_description
1 polymer ?
#
loop_
_entity_poly.entity_id
_entity_poly.type
_entity_poly.pdbx_seq_one_letter_code
_entity_poly.pdbx_strand_id
1 'polypeptide(L)'
;ELWLNLDFDLLDLANLAVSACVGLWYLATRHWLANNAFGLAFAINAIELLHLNKVATGAILLSGLFIYDVFWVFGTNVMVTVAKSFEAPIKLVFPQDLLEKGLAADKFAMLGLGDIVIPGIFVALLLRYDAARGRSGRPYFCCCLAAYCAGLLATIVVMHVFKHAQPALLYLVPCCLGAPLLLALARGELGCLLRYEDTDGAADSRTGAKKTD
;
A
#
# COMPACT_ATOMS: atom_id res chain seq x y z
N GLU A 1 32.93 -27.16 -20.17
CA GLU A 1 33.05 -25.72 -20.50
C GLU A 1 31.82 -25.01 -19.93
N LEU A 2 32.01 -23.77 -19.46
CA LEU A 2 31.24 -23.17 -18.36
C LEU A 2 29.81 -22.77 -18.76
N TRP A 3 28.83 -23.22 -17.96
CA TRP A 3 27.37 -23.12 -18.14
C TRP A 3 26.77 -21.75 -17.76
N LEU A 4 27.33 -20.63 -18.22
CA LEU A 4 26.76 -19.29 -17.96
C LEU A 4 26.82 -18.41 -19.21
N ASN A 5 25.87 -18.61 -20.13
CA ASN A 5 25.51 -17.59 -21.12
C ASN A 5 24.64 -16.55 -20.40
N LEU A 6 25.28 -15.62 -19.70
CA LEU A 6 24.64 -14.43 -19.16
C LEU A 6 24.87 -13.29 -20.15
N ASP A 7 23.88 -13.06 -21.01
CA ASP A 7 23.80 -11.85 -21.83
C ASP A 7 23.40 -10.68 -20.93
N PHE A 8 24.34 -10.17 -20.13
CA PHE A 8 24.10 -8.97 -19.33
C PHE A 8 24.12 -7.75 -20.23
N ASP A 9 22.99 -7.07 -20.35
CA ASP A 9 22.96 -5.74 -20.95
C ASP A 9 23.68 -4.74 -20.04
N LEU A 10 24.34 -3.74 -20.64
CA LEU A 10 25.01 -2.66 -19.90
C LEU A 10 24.04 -1.94 -18.94
N LEU A 11 22.75 -1.94 -19.29
CA LEU A 11 21.67 -1.39 -18.47
C LEU A 11 21.45 -2.17 -17.17
N ASP A 12 21.53 -3.51 -17.21
CA ASP A 12 21.35 -4.35 -16.01
C ASP A 12 22.52 -4.16 -15.04
N LEU A 13 23.74 -4.07 -15.59
CA LEU A 13 24.93 -3.81 -14.78
C LEU A 13 24.91 -2.40 -14.18
N ALA A 14 24.43 -1.40 -14.93
CA ALA A 14 24.25 -0.04 -14.43
C ALA A 14 23.20 0.02 -13.30
N ASN A 15 22.05 -0.65 -13.47
CA ASN A 15 21.01 -0.73 -12.44
C ASN A 15 21.51 -1.45 -11.17
N LEU A 16 22.29 -2.52 -11.34
CA LEU A 16 22.92 -3.23 -10.24
C LEU A 16 23.91 -2.33 -9.48
N ALA A 17 24.75 -1.58 -10.20
CA ALA A 17 25.69 -0.63 -9.59
C ALA A 17 24.97 0.49 -8.83
N VAL A 18 23.93 1.08 -9.42
CA VAL A 18 23.14 2.15 -8.79
C VAL A 18 22.44 1.64 -7.53
N SER A 19 21.77 0.49 -7.60
CA SER A 19 21.09 -0.09 -6.42
C SER A 19 22.08 -0.50 -5.32
N ALA A 20 23.25 -1.03 -5.67
CA ALA A 20 24.32 -1.32 -4.72
C ALA A 20 24.86 -0.05 -4.04
N CYS A 21 25.07 1.05 -4.79
CA CYS A 21 25.48 2.33 -4.22
C CYS A 21 24.44 2.89 -3.23
N VAL A 22 23.15 2.82 -3.57
CA VAL A 22 22.06 3.25 -2.67
C VAL A 22 21.98 2.35 -1.43
N GLY A 23 22.17 1.03 -1.59
CA GLY A 23 22.25 0.08 -0.48
C GLY A 23 23.42 0.34 0.46
N LEU A 24 24.61 0.58 -0.09
CA LEU A 24 25.81 0.90 0.70
C LEU A 24 25.67 2.25 1.41
N TRP A 25 25.09 3.26 0.75
CA TRP A 25 24.75 4.54 1.39
C TRP A 25 23.84 4.32 2.59
N TYR A 26 22.79 3.51 2.45
CA TYR A 26 21.87 3.20 3.54
C TYR A 26 22.58 2.49 4.71
N LEU A 27 23.43 1.51 4.41
CA LEU A 27 24.20 0.79 5.44
C LEU A 27 25.16 1.72 6.20
N ALA A 28 25.79 2.67 5.51
CA ALA A 28 26.75 3.60 6.11
C ALA A 28 26.07 4.71 6.94
N THR A 29 24.94 5.24 6.48
CA THR A 29 24.36 6.47 7.05
C THR A 29 23.05 6.25 7.80
N ARG A 30 22.32 5.15 7.53
CA ARG A 30 20.93 4.92 7.94
C ARG A 30 20.02 6.14 7.77
N HIS A 31 20.27 6.96 6.74
CA HIS A 31 19.47 8.15 6.50
C HIS A 31 18.00 7.80 6.22
N TRP A 32 17.09 8.59 6.79
CA TRP A 32 15.65 8.43 6.65
C TRP A 32 15.18 8.44 5.19
N LEU A 33 15.86 9.22 4.33
CA LEU A 33 15.55 9.29 2.91
C LEU A 33 15.79 7.95 2.19
N ALA A 34 16.91 7.29 2.50
CA ALA A 34 17.22 5.98 1.93
C ALA A 34 16.26 4.91 2.46
N ASN A 35 15.88 4.96 3.74
CA ASN A 35 14.84 4.10 4.31
C ASN A 35 13.49 4.28 3.60
N ASN A 36 13.09 5.51 3.32
CA ASN A 36 11.83 5.81 2.63
C ASN A 36 11.87 5.39 1.15
N ALA A 37 13.02 5.51 0.49
CA ALA A 37 13.21 5.00 -0.87
C ALA A 37 13.05 3.47 -0.91
N PHE A 38 13.67 2.73 0.01
CA PHE A 38 13.46 1.28 0.13
C PHE A 38 12.01 0.93 0.49
N GLY A 39 11.40 1.64 1.43
CA GLY A 39 10.00 1.45 1.80
C GLY A 39 9.05 1.64 0.62
N LEU A 40 9.26 2.67 -0.20
CA LEU A 40 8.47 2.91 -1.40
C LEU A 40 8.71 1.83 -2.47
N ALA A 41 9.97 1.41 -2.68
CA ALA A 41 10.30 0.35 -3.61
C ALA A 41 9.60 -0.97 -3.23
N PHE A 42 9.66 -1.35 -1.95
CA PHE A 42 8.92 -2.51 -1.45
C PHE A 42 7.40 -2.34 -1.56
N ALA A 43 6.87 -1.13 -1.33
CA ALA A 43 5.43 -0.87 -1.48
C ALA A 43 4.97 -1.09 -2.93
N ILE A 44 5.68 -0.52 -3.90
CA ILE A 44 5.36 -0.63 -5.33
C ILE A 44 5.47 -2.10 -5.76
N ASN A 45 6.57 -2.77 -5.40
CA ASN A 45 6.76 -4.18 -5.71
C ASN A 45 5.66 -5.05 -5.08
N ALA A 46 5.26 -4.79 -3.83
CA ALA A 46 4.18 -5.53 -3.19
C ALA A 46 2.81 -5.30 -3.86
N ILE A 47 2.50 -4.07 -4.30
CA ILE A 47 1.26 -3.77 -5.04
C ILE A 47 1.25 -4.48 -6.40
N GLU A 48 2.41 -4.59 -7.04
CA GLU A 48 2.57 -5.31 -8.32
C GLU A 48 2.42 -6.83 -8.14
N LEU A 49 3.09 -7.41 -7.12
CA LEU A 49 3.04 -8.85 -6.84
C LEU A 49 1.67 -9.31 -6.33
N LEU A 50 1.05 -8.55 -5.44
CA LEU A 50 -0.23 -8.89 -4.81
C LEU A 50 -1.39 -8.31 -5.63
N HIS A 51 -1.54 -8.79 -6.85
CA HIS A 51 -2.63 -8.38 -7.73
C HIS A 51 -3.93 -9.13 -7.38
N LEU A 52 -5.00 -8.37 -7.14
CA LEU A 52 -6.35 -8.90 -6.96
C LEU A 52 -7.09 -8.98 -8.29
N ASN A 53 -7.77 -10.10 -8.53
CA ASN A 53 -8.53 -10.34 -9.75
C ASN A 53 -9.99 -9.86 -9.67
N LYS A 54 -10.56 -9.68 -8.47
CA LYS A 54 -11.99 -9.35 -8.31
C LYS A 54 -12.17 -8.23 -7.31
N VAL A 55 -13.05 -7.28 -7.64
CA VAL A 55 -13.40 -6.17 -6.72
C VAL A 55 -14.02 -6.72 -5.43
N ALA A 56 -14.84 -7.77 -5.53
CA ALA A 56 -15.38 -8.46 -4.36
C ALA A 56 -14.28 -9.03 -3.44
N THR A 57 -13.22 -9.62 -3.98
CA THR A 57 -12.10 -10.13 -3.18
C THR A 57 -11.38 -9.00 -2.46
N GLY A 58 -11.17 -7.86 -3.13
CA GLY A 58 -10.61 -6.66 -2.49
C GLY A 58 -11.49 -6.09 -1.39
N ALA A 59 -12.81 -6.08 -1.61
CA ALA A 59 -13.79 -5.66 -0.61
C ALA A 59 -13.77 -6.58 0.62
N ILE A 60 -13.71 -7.90 0.43
CA ILE A 60 -13.63 -8.89 1.51
C ILE A 60 -12.32 -8.75 2.28
N LEU A 61 -11.18 -8.62 1.59
CA LEU A 61 -9.86 -8.44 2.21
C LEU A 61 -9.84 -7.20 3.12
N LEU A 62 -10.26 -6.05 2.61
CA LEU A 62 -10.31 -4.80 3.37
C LEU A 62 -11.30 -4.90 4.54
N SER A 63 -12.49 -5.47 4.32
CA SER A 63 -13.48 -5.66 5.38
C SER A 63 -12.98 -6.59 6.49
N GLY A 64 -12.30 -7.68 6.14
CA GLY A 64 -11.68 -8.60 7.11
C GLY A 64 -10.60 -7.91 7.93
N LEU A 65 -9.77 -7.07 7.29
CA LEU A 65 -8.74 -6.30 7.98
C LEU A 65 -9.33 -5.24 8.93
N PHE A 66 -10.42 -4.59 8.54
CA PHE A 66 -11.16 -3.68 9.43
C PHE A 66 -11.71 -4.39 10.66
N ILE A 67 -12.33 -5.56 10.49
CA ILE A 67 -12.86 -6.35 11.61
C ILE A 67 -11.71 -6.84 12.51
N TYR A 68 -10.61 -7.29 11.91
CA TYR A 68 -9.41 -7.70 12.64
C TYR A 68 -8.91 -6.57 13.53
N ASP A 69 -8.78 -5.37 12.98
CA ASP A 69 -8.30 -4.18 13.68
C ASP A 69 -9.23 -3.80 14.83
N VAL A 70 -10.54 -3.73 14.59
CA VAL A 70 -11.55 -3.45 15.63
C VAL A 70 -11.52 -4.49 16.76
N PHE A 71 -11.43 -5.78 16.42
CA PHE A 71 -11.38 -6.86 17.40
C PHE A 71 -10.16 -6.75 18.31
N TRP A 72 -8.97 -6.51 17.73
CA TRP A 72 -7.73 -6.41 18.52
C TRP A 72 -7.63 -5.11 19.31
N VAL A 73 -8.15 -4.00 18.80
CA VAL A 73 -8.07 -2.70 19.45
C VAL A 73 -9.13 -2.50 20.53
N PHE A 74 -10.35 -2.96 20.31
CA PHE A 74 -11.46 -2.75 21.25
C PHE A 74 -11.94 -4.02 21.97
N GLY A 75 -11.71 -5.20 21.39
CA GLY A 75 -12.23 -6.47 21.91
C GLY A 75 -11.35 -7.16 22.96
N THR A 76 -10.07 -6.75 23.10
CA THR A 76 -9.16 -7.30 24.11
C THR A 76 -8.45 -6.17 24.87
N ASN A 77 -8.32 -6.28 26.20
CA ASN A 77 -7.52 -5.35 27.04
C ASN A 77 -6.00 -5.49 26.80
N VAL A 78 -5.57 -5.78 25.57
CA VAL A 78 -4.17 -6.09 25.20
C VAL A 78 -3.45 -4.88 24.60
N MET A 79 -4.20 -3.83 24.21
CA MET A 79 -3.61 -2.56 23.74
C MET A 79 -2.81 -1.81 24.84
N VAL A 80 -2.88 -2.23 26.11
CA VAL A 80 -2.06 -1.63 27.19
C VAL A 80 -0.90 -2.55 27.66
N THR A 81 -0.76 -3.79 27.15
CA THR A 81 0.19 -4.77 27.72
C THR A 81 1.29 -5.26 26.77
N VAL A 82 1.25 -4.93 25.47
CA VAL A 82 2.24 -5.40 24.47
C VAL A 82 3.13 -4.26 23.93
N ALA A 83 3.20 -3.13 24.65
CA ALA A 83 4.12 -2.03 24.32
C ALA A 83 5.59 -2.33 24.68
N LYS A 84 6.00 -3.60 24.82
CA LYS A 84 7.39 -3.99 25.02
C LYS A 84 7.81 -5.01 23.96
N SER A 85 8.79 -4.59 23.16
CA SER A 85 9.61 -5.43 22.28
C SER A 85 8.97 -5.80 20.95
N PHE A 86 9.11 -4.92 19.95
CA PHE A 86 9.67 -5.31 18.64
C PHE A 86 9.89 -4.05 17.77
N GLU A 87 11.15 -3.64 17.60
CA GLU A 87 11.56 -2.63 16.62
C GLU A 87 12.03 -3.35 15.34
N ALA A 88 11.10 -3.55 14.40
CA ALA A 88 11.43 -4.05 13.07
C ALA A 88 11.54 -2.88 12.05
N PRO A 89 12.52 -2.92 11.13
CA PRO A 89 12.78 -1.87 10.13
C PRO A 89 11.85 -2.02 8.91
N ILE A 90 10.53 -1.93 9.14
CA ILE A 90 9.48 -1.98 8.10
C ILE A 90 8.53 -0.80 8.32
N LYS A 91 9.09 0.41 8.43
CA LYS A 91 8.32 1.62 8.72
C LYS A 91 8.79 2.75 7.82
N LEU A 92 7.86 3.38 7.12
CA LEU A 92 8.13 4.62 6.41
C LEU A 92 8.16 5.72 7.45
N VAL A 93 9.28 6.42 7.50
CA VAL A 93 9.63 7.33 8.59
C VAL A 93 9.62 8.74 8.01
N PHE A 94 8.58 9.50 8.32
CA PHE A 94 8.49 10.90 7.94
C PHE A 94 8.86 11.78 9.13
N PRO A 95 9.75 12.77 8.97
CA PRO A 95 10.01 13.74 10.03
C PRO A 95 8.72 14.48 10.37
N GLN A 96 8.14 14.23 11.56
CA GLN A 96 6.94 14.91 12.07
C GLN A 96 7.17 16.40 12.23
N ASP A 97 8.40 16.78 12.57
CA ASP A 97 8.76 18.18 12.80
C ASP A 97 9.29 18.86 11.52
N LEU A 98 9.00 18.35 10.31
CA LEU A 98 9.47 18.98 9.06
C LEU A 98 8.99 20.44 8.93
N LEU A 99 7.80 20.74 9.44
CA LEU A 99 7.20 22.08 9.43
C LEU A 99 7.68 22.97 10.59
N GLU A 100 8.22 22.37 11.66
CA GLU A 100 8.62 23.07 12.89
C GLU A 100 10.15 23.26 13.01
N LYS A 101 10.94 22.32 12.46
CA LYS A 101 12.42 22.26 12.53
C LYS A 101 13.11 21.99 11.19
N GLY A 102 12.38 21.87 10.08
CA GLY A 102 12.95 21.61 8.76
C GLY A 102 13.66 20.25 8.69
N LEU A 103 14.80 20.18 7.98
CA LEU A 103 15.57 18.95 7.76
C LEU A 103 16.22 18.33 9.03
N ALA A 104 16.08 18.98 10.20
CA ALA A 104 16.66 18.56 11.49
C ALA A 104 15.59 18.10 12.50
N ALA A 105 14.52 17.48 12.01
CA ALA A 105 13.45 16.93 12.85
C ALA A 105 13.87 15.62 13.53
N ASP A 106 13.77 15.57 14.86
CA ASP A 106 14.10 14.39 15.69
C ASP A 106 12.91 13.45 15.89
N LYS A 107 11.67 13.93 15.67
CA LYS A 107 10.46 13.11 15.77
C LYS A 107 10.05 12.60 14.41
N PHE A 108 9.73 11.30 14.36
CA PHE A 108 9.42 10.59 13.14
C PHE A 108 8.03 9.96 13.22
N ALA A 109 7.12 10.38 12.32
CA ALA A 109 5.87 9.69 12.05
C ALA A 109 6.20 8.36 11.39
N MET A 110 5.71 7.29 12.00
CA MET A 110 5.80 5.96 11.43
C MET A 110 4.50 5.66 10.69
N LEU A 111 4.58 5.53 9.38
CA LEU A 111 3.48 5.00 8.57
C LEU A 111 3.76 3.53 8.27
N GLY A 112 2.80 2.67 8.55
CA GLY A 112 2.91 1.24 8.29
C GLY A 112 2.93 0.98 6.78
N LEU A 113 3.86 0.17 6.30
CA LEU A 113 3.89 -0.25 4.90
C LEU A 113 2.57 -0.93 4.48
N GLY A 114 1.95 -1.68 5.41
CA GLY A 114 0.64 -2.31 5.19
C GLY A 114 -0.49 -1.31 4.93
N ASP A 115 -0.46 -0.13 5.56
CA ASP A 115 -1.47 0.92 5.37
C ASP A 115 -1.35 1.62 4.00
N ILE A 116 -0.22 1.44 3.32
CA ILE A 116 0.00 1.90 1.95
C ILE A 116 -0.35 0.78 0.97
N VAL A 117 0.23 -0.41 1.19
CA VAL A 117 0.14 -1.53 0.24
C VAL A 117 -1.27 -2.09 0.16
N ILE A 118 -1.92 -2.37 1.29
CA ILE A 118 -3.22 -3.06 1.28
C ILE A 118 -4.30 -2.21 0.60
N PRO A 119 -4.48 -0.92 0.94
CA PRO A 119 -5.41 -0.06 0.22
C PRO A 119 -4.93 0.23 -1.21
N GLY A 120 -3.61 0.34 -1.42
CA GLY A 120 -3.01 0.59 -2.73
C GLY A 120 -3.35 -0.49 -3.77
N ILE A 121 -3.35 -1.77 -3.37
CA ILE A 121 -3.80 -2.89 -4.22
C ILE A 121 -5.25 -2.70 -4.66
N PHE A 122 -6.13 -2.27 -3.75
CA PHE A 122 -7.54 -2.02 -4.06
C PHE A 122 -7.74 -0.80 -4.98
N VAL A 123 -6.99 0.28 -4.74
CA VAL A 123 -6.98 1.46 -5.62
C VAL A 123 -6.50 1.10 -7.03
N ALA A 124 -5.46 0.27 -7.15
CA ALA A 124 -4.96 -0.23 -8.44
C ALA A 124 -6.03 -1.08 -9.17
N LEU A 125 -6.79 -1.90 -8.44
CA LEU A 125 -7.89 -2.67 -9.02
C LEU A 125 -9.02 -1.76 -9.56
N LEU A 126 -9.36 -0.67 -8.86
CA LEU A 126 -10.35 0.30 -9.34
C LEU A 126 -9.86 1.08 -10.56
N LEU A 127 -8.55 1.32 -10.67
CA LEU A 127 -7.95 1.89 -11.87
C LEU A 127 -8.14 0.96 -13.08
N ARG A 128 -7.91 -0.35 -12.89
CA ARG A 128 -8.13 -1.37 -13.93
C ARG A 128 -9.61 -1.47 -14.30
N TYR A 129 -10.52 -1.42 -13.33
CA TYR A 129 -11.96 -1.35 -13.57
C TYR A 129 -12.36 -0.15 -14.44
N ASP A 130 -11.85 1.05 -14.12
CA ASP A 130 -12.13 2.25 -14.91
C ASP A 130 -11.56 2.18 -16.33
N ALA A 131 -10.35 1.62 -16.47
CA ALA A 131 -9.71 1.40 -17.77
C ALA A 131 -10.51 0.39 -18.62
N ALA A 132 -10.94 -0.73 -18.04
CA ALA A 132 -11.75 -1.75 -18.71
C ALA A 132 -13.10 -1.22 -19.21
N ARG A 133 -13.64 -0.16 -18.59
CA ARG A 133 -14.86 0.51 -19.05
C ARG A 133 -14.61 1.71 -19.97
N GLY A 134 -13.35 1.97 -20.36
CA GLY A 134 -12.99 3.06 -21.26
C GLY A 134 -13.24 4.46 -20.67
N ARG A 135 -13.19 4.60 -19.34
CA ARG A 135 -13.52 5.87 -18.67
C ARG A 135 -12.29 6.76 -18.56
N SER A 136 -12.22 7.79 -19.41
CA SER A 136 -11.11 8.76 -19.43
C SER A 136 -10.89 9.47 -18.08
N GLY A 137 -11.96 9.77 -17.36
CA GLY A 137 -11.91 10.47 -16.06
C GLY A 137 -11.58 9.60 -14.84
N ARG A 138 -11.44 8.28 -15.02
CA ARG A 138 -11.12 7.30 -13.95
C ARG A 138 -11.84 7.57 -12.62
N PRO A 139 -13.17 7.69 -12.63
CA PRO A 139 -13.95 8.21 -11.51
C PRO A 139 -13.86 7.34 -10.25
N TYR A 140 -13.78 6.02 -10.36
CA TYR A 140 -13.67 5.13 -9.20
C TYR A 140 -12.26 5.18 -8.60
N PHE A 141 -11.22 5.20 -9.45
CA PHE A 141 -9.85 5.41 -9.00
C PHE A 141 -9.68 6.76 -8.30
N CYS A 142 -10.08 7.86 -8.94
CA CYS A 142 -9.94 9.20 -8.36
C CYS A 142 -10.74 9.35 -7.07
N CYS A 143 -11.95 8.79 -7.02
CA CYS A 143 -12.79 8.80 -5.82
C CYS A 143 -12.15 8.01 -4.67
N CYS A 144 -11.66 6.80 -4.94
CA CYS A 144 -11.01 5.96 -3.92
C CYS A 144 -9.67 6.55 -3.47
N LEU A 145 -8.87 7.12 -4.39
CA LEU A 145 -7.62 7.79 -4.07
C LEU A 145 -7.84 9.04 -3.20
N ALA A 146 -8.87 9.84 -3.52
CA ALA A 146 -9.24 10.98 -2.68
C ALA A 146 -9.71 10.52 -1.30
N ALA A 147 -10.49 9.44 -1.22
CA ALA A 147 -10.93 8.85 0.04
C ALA A 147 -9.78 8.26 0.86
N TYR A 148 -8.76 7.70 0.21
CA TYR A 148 -7.52 7.24 0.84
C TYR A 148 -6.78 8.40 1.51
N CYS A 149 -6.55 9.50 0.77
CA CYS A 149 -5.93 10.70 1.33
C CYS A 149 -6.75 11.31 2.47
N ALA A 150 -8.08 11.35 2.32
CA ALA A 150 -8.98 11.82 3.38
C ALA A 150 -8.94 10.92 4.62
N GLY A 151 -8.88 9.60 4.44
CA GLY A 151 -8.75 8.62 5.51
C GLY A 151 -7.44 8.79 6.28
N LEU A 152 -6.31 8.96 5.57
CA LEU A 152 -5.02 9.27 6.20
C LEU A 152 -5.02 10.61 6.94
N LEU A 153 -5.70 11.63 6.41
CA LEU A 153 -5.83 12.89 7.13
C LEU A 153 -6.67 12.70 8.41
N ALA A 154 -7.76 11.95 8.32
CA ALA A 154 -8.61 11.65 9.46
C ALA A 154 -7.85 10.90 10.56
N THR A 155 -7.00 9.92 10.22
CA THR A 155 -6.17 9.22 11.23
C THR A 155 -5.26 10.20 11.97
N ILE A 156 -4.58 11.09 11.25
CA ILE A 156 -3.71 12.11 11.84
C ILE A 156 -4.51 13.04 12.76
N VAL A 157 -5.66 13.56 12.30
CA VAL A 157 -6.50 14.47 13.08
C VAL A 157 -6.99 13.79 14.37
N VAL A 158 -7.49 12.56 14.28
CA VAL A 158 -7.98 11.81 15.43
C VAL A 158 -6.85 11.54 16.42
N MET A 159 -5.69 11.07 15.96
CA MET A 159 -4.54 10.84 16.82
C MET A 159 -4.09 12.12 17.53
N HIS A 160 -4.18 13.26 16.86
CA HIS A 160 -3.82 14.56 17.45
C HIS A 160 -4.82 15.01 18.53
N VAL A 161 -6.12 14.85 18.27
CA VAL A 161 -7.19 15.26 19.19
C VAL A 161 -7.24 14.35 20.42
N PHE A 162 -7.22 13.03 20.22
CA PHE A 162 -7.43 12.06 21.29
C PHE A 162 -6.15 11.68 22.03
N LYS A 163 -4.97 12.10 21.56
CA LYS A 163 -3.64 11.79 22.15
C LYS A 163 -3.40 10.29 22.38
N HIS A 164 -4.18 9.45 21.72
CA HIS A 164 -4.10 7.99 21.75
C HIS A 164 -3.81 7.49 20.34
N ALA A 165 -2.81 6.61 20.22
CA ALA A 165 -2.51 5.96 18.95
C ALA A 165 -3.64 4.97 18.64
N GLN A 166 -4.29 5.19 17.51
CA GLN A 166 -5.28 4.28 16.94
C GLN A 166 -4.75 3.76 15.61
N PRO A 167 -5.08 2.53 15.24
CA PRO A 167 -4.63 1.94 13.99
C PRO A 167 -5.22 2.70 12.80
N ALA A 168 -4.42 2.86 11.74
CA ALA A 168 -4.80 3.69 10.59
C ALA A 168 -5.95 3.06 9.78
N LEU A 169 -5.97 1.73 9.68
CA LEU A 169 -6.91 0.95 8.89
C LEU A 169 -8.36 1.14 9.35
N LEU A 170 -8.58 1.39 10.65
CA LEU A 170 -9.89 1.71 11.23
C LEU A 170 -10.63 2.85 10.49
N TYR A 171 -9.91 3.88 10.07
CA TYR A 171 -10.49 5.04 9.36
C TYR A 171 -10.34 4.91 7.85
N LEU A 172 -9.26 4.29 7.41
CA LEU A 172 -8.88 4.24 6.02
C LEU A 172 -9.72 3.24 5.23
N VAL A 173 -9.99 2.05 5.79
CA VAL A 173 -10.84 1.03 5.17
C VAL A 173 -12.27 1.53 4.89
N PRO A 174 -13.03 2.09 5.86
CA PRO A 174 -14.39 2.54 5.59
C PRO A 174 -14.43 3.67 4.55
N CYS A 175 -13.41 4.53 4.50
CA CYS A 175 -13.30 5.53 3.43
C CYS A 175 -13.04 4.88 2.05
N CYS A 176 -12.05 3.99 1.96
CA CYS A 176 -11.64 3.37 0.71
C CYS A 176 -12.68 2.40 0.12
N LEU A 177 -13.45 1.72 0.96
CA LEU A 177 -14.58 0.89 0.52
C LEU A 177 -15.84 1.72 0.30
N GLY A 178 -16.18 2.59 1.25
CA GLY A 178 -17.42 3.37 1.23
C GLY A 178 -17.50 4.30 0.03
N ALA A 179 -16.46 5.06 -0.27
CA ALA A 179 -16.48 6.04 -1.35
C ALA A 179 -16.79 5.44 -2.74
N PRO A 180 -16.05 4.41 -3.25
CA PRO A 180 -16.36 3.81 -4.54
C PRO A 180 -17.69 3.04 -4.53
N LEU A 181 -18.10 2.43 -3.41
CA LEU A 181 -19.40 1.75 -3.31
C LEU A 181 -20.56 2.76 -3.36
N LEU A 182 -20.45 3.88 -2.67
CA LEU A 182 -21.42 4.98 -2.72
C LEU A 182 -21.48 5.60 -4.11
N LEU A 183 -20.34 5.79 -4.77
CA LEU A 183 -20.30 6.26 -6.15
C LEU A 183 -20.98 5.26 -7.10
N ALA A 184 -20.75 3.95 -6.91
CA ALA A 184 -21.41 2.90 -7.69
C ALA A 184 -22.92 2.88 -7.47
N LEU A 185 -23.34 3.07 -6.21
CA LEU A 185 -24.75 3.13 -5.83
C LEU A 185 -25.43 4.35 -6.45
N ALA A 186 -24.81 5.53 -6.36
CA ALA A 186 -25.31 6.76 -6.96
C ALA A 186 -25.44 6.69 -8.48
N ARG A 187 -24.60 5.86 -9.13
CA ARG A 187 -24.63 5.62 -10.58
C ARG A 187 -25.50 4.43 -10.99
N GLY A 188 -26.02 3.64 -10.04
CA GLY A 188 -26.76 2.41 -10.33
C GLY A 188 -25.91 1.25 -10.86
N GLU A 189 -24.59 1.30 -10.71
CA GLU A 189 -23.64 0.32 -11.27
C GLU A 189 -23.05 -0.64 -10.23
N LEU A 190 -23.58 -0.66 -9.00
CA LEU A 190 -23.05 -1.45 -7.88
C LEU A 190 -22.85 -2.93 -8.23
N GLY A 191 -23.83 -3.54 -8.90
CA GLY A 191 -23.74 -4.93 -9.34
C GLY A 191 -22.64 -5.16 -10.38
N CYS A 192 -22.41 -4.19 -11.27
CA CYS A 192 -21.35 -4.26 -12.27
C CYS A 192 -19.97 -4.10 -11.63
N LEU A 193 -19.85 -3.26 -10.60
CA LEU A 193 -18.60 -3.08 -9.85
C LEU A 193 -18.24 -4.35 -9.08
N LEU A 194 -19.18 -4.93 -8.33
CA LEU A 194 -18.92 -6.12 -7.50
C LEU A 194 -18.67 -7.40 -8.32
N ARG A 195 -19.28 -7.50 -9.51
CA ARG A 195 -19.08 -8.64 -10.42
C ARG A 195 -17.84 -8.49 -11.32
N TYR A 196 -17.10 -7.38 -11.21
CA TYR A 196 -15.91 -7.19 -12.03
C TYR A 196 -14.85 -8.25 -11.71
N GLU A 197 -14.35 -8.88 -12.77
CA GLU A 197 -13.24 -9.81 -12.77
C GLU A 197 -12.24 -9.34 -13.83
N ASP A 198 -11.02 -9.13 -13.37
CA ASP A 198 -9.91 -8.70 -14.19
C ASP A 198 -9.34 -9.91 -14.94
N THR A 199 -9.49 -9.89 -16.26
CA THR A 199 -9.07 -11.02 -17.11
C THR A 199 -7.62 -10.90 -17.57
N ASP A 200 -7.01 -9.72 -17.46
CA ASP A 200 -5.64 -9.47 -17.91
C ASP A 200 -4.61 -10.02 -16.89
N GLY A 201 -4.95 -10.09 -15.60
CA GLY A 201 -4.08 -10.67 -14.57
C GLY A 201 -3.94 -12.21 -14.64
N ALA A 202 -4.87 -12.88 -15.32
CA ALA A 202 -4.82 -14.33 -15.55
C ALA A 202 -3.85 -14.73 -16.67
N ALA A 203 -3.46 -13.79 -17.55
CA ALA A 203 -2.52 -14.06 -18.64
C ALA A 203 -1.06 -14.14 -18.12
N ASP A 204 -0.67 -13.24 -17.21
CA ASP A 204 0.70 -13.24 -16.64
C ASP A 204 0.96 -14.44 -15.71
N SER A 205 -0.06 -14.88 -14.96
CA SER A 205 0.08 -16.06 -14.08
C SER A 205 0.16 -17.39 -14.85
N ARG A 206 -0.35 -17.47 -16.08
CA ARG A 206 -0.21 -18.67 -16.93
C ARG A 206 1.11 -18.72 -17.71
N THR A 207 1.69 -17.56 -18.04
CA THR A 207 2.98 -17.51 -18.75
C THR A 207 4.16 -17.90 -17.86
N GLY A 208 4.05 -17.67 -16.54
CA GLY A 208 5.04 -18.13 -15.56
C GLY A 208 5.02 -19.64 -15.27
N ALA A 209 3.89 -20.32 -15.51
CA ALA A 209 3.73 -21.76 -15.22
C ALA A 209 4.07 -22.69 -16.41
N LYS A 210 4.32 -22.14 -17.61
CA LYS A 210 4.52 -22.92 -18.84
C LYS A 210 5.99 -23.10 -19.28
N LYS A 211 6.94 -22.82 -18.39
CA LYS A 211 8.38 -22.96 -18.65
C LYS A 211 9.04 -23.98 -17.71
N THR A 212 8.43 -25.15 -17.61
CA THR A 212 9.06 -26.38 -17.11
C THR A 212 8.39 -27.53 -17.83
N ASP A 213 8.96 -27.91 -18.98
CA ASP A 213 8.97 -29.25 -19.56
C ASP A 213 10.15 -29.32 -20.55
#